data_AF-A0A973XCP7-F1
#
_entry.id   AF-A0A973XCP7-F1
#
_cell.length_a   1.000
_cell.length_b   1.000
_cell.length_c   1.000
_cell.angle_alpha   90.00
_cell.angle_beta   90.00
_cell.angle_gamma   90.00
#
_symmetry.space_group_name_H-M   'P 1'
#
loop_
_entity.id
_entity.type
_entity.pdbx_description
1 polymer ?
#
loop_
_entity_poly.entity_id
_entity_poly.type
_entity_poly.pdbx_seq_one_letter_code
_entity_poly.pdbx_strand_id
1 'polypeptide(L)'
;VALFSSDNNGVLLQLPTVAAGGASSAQGFVIFGVGTQANNALGAAYVVPVNATTGYFTTLYKGRQLRKSFMDSGSNGLFFNDASLSTSCNTAAFGFYCPTTIQSLTASIQLATTTVPVAFTIANADNLFKVSNYAFGNLGGTLDNNSFDWGLPFFFGRSVFTVIEGHSVGSTNGPFYAFTN
;
A
#
# COMPACT_ATOMS: atom_id res chain seq x y z
N VAL A 1 -6.15 19.72 1.95
CA VAL A 1 -6.90 19.00 3.01
C VAL A 1 -6.74 19.67 4.36
N ALA A 2 -5.53 19.73 4.94
CA ALA A 2 -5.32 20.28 6.29
C ALA A 2 -5.84 21.72 6.52
N LEU A 3 -5.96 22.52 5.45
CA LEU A 3 -6.46 23.90 5.51
C LEU A 3 -8.00 24.03 5.32
N PHE A 4 -8.72 22.92 5.19
CA PHE A 4 -10.19 22.98 5.11
C PHE A 4 -10.80 23.35 6.47
N SER A 5 -11.98 23.97 6.46
CA SER A 5 -12.72 24.32 7.67
C SER A 5 -13.38 23.13 8.36
N SER A 6 -13.68 22.06 7.60
CA SER A 6 -14.13 20.74 8.08
C SER A 6 -13.41 19.65 7.27
N ASP A 7 -13.49 18.39 7.72
CA ASP A 7 -12.96 17.23 6.97
C ASP A 7 -11.46 17.37 6.65
N ASN A 8 -10.74 18.01 7.57
CA ASN A 8 -9.35 18.42 7.42
C ASN A 8 -8.36 17.51 8.15
N ASN A 9 -8.85 16.46 8.81
CA ASN A 9 -8.05 15.57 9.66
C ASN A 9 -7.36 14.42 8.89
N GLY A 10 -7.68 14.23 7.61
CA GLY A 10 -7.14 13.13 6.83
C GLY A 10 -7.85 12.92 5.50
N VAL A 11 -7.49 11.81 4.85
CA VAL A 11 -8.12 11.35 3.60
C VAL A 11 -8.38 9.85 3.65
N LEU A 12 -9.40 9.42 2.92
CA LEU A 12 -9.70 8.03 2.61
C LEU A 12 -9.59 7.84 1.09
N LEU A 13 -8.75 6.91 0.66
CA LEU A 13 -8.70 6.40 -0.70
C LEU A 13 -9.49 5.10 -0.82
N GLN A 14 -10.39 5.03 -1.80
CA GLN A 14 -11.13 3.81 -2.13
C GLN A 14 -10.96 3.48 -3.60
N LEU A 15 -10.22 2.41 -3.90
CA LEU A 15 -10.00 1.96 -5.27
C LEU A 15 -10.67 0.60 -5.52
N PRO A 16 -11.15 0.33 -6.74
CA PRO A 16 -11.71 -0.97 -7.08
C PRO A 16 -10.63 -2.05 -7.10
N THR A 17 -11.05 -3.31 -7.10
CA THR A 17 -10.15 -4.43 -7.39
C THR A 17 -9.69 -4.36 -8.84
N VAL A 18 -8.45 -4.80 -9.09
CA VAL A 18 -7.87 -4.89 -10.43
C VAL A 18 -7.59 -6.35 -10.75
N ALA A 19 -7.94 -6.78 -11.96
CA ALA A 19 -7.69 -8.15 -12.41
C ALA A 19 -6.20 -8.45 -12.53
N ALA A 20 -5.82 -9.74 -12.52
CA ALA A 20 -4.41 -10.16 -12.58
C ALA A 20 -3.66 -9.67 -13.83
N GLY A 21 -4.35 -9.47 -14.95
CA GLY A 21 -3.78 -8.90 -16.18
C GLY A 21 -3.69 -7.36 -16.19
N GLY A 22 -4.10 -6.71 -15.10
CA GLY A 22 -4.20 -5.26 -15.00
C GLY A 22 -5.48 -4.67 -15.61
N ALA A 23 -5.55 -3.35 -15.59
CA ALA A 23 -6.61 -2.56 -16.21
C ALA A 23 -6.04 -1.28 -16.84
N SER A 24 -6.69 -0.77 -17.88
CA SER A 24 -6.34 0.50 -18.50
C SER A 24 -6.73 1.71 -17.64
N SER A 25 -7.66 1.54 -16.70
CA SER A 25 -7.97 2.54 -15.68
C SER A 25 -8.54 1.86 -14.44
N ALA A 26 -8.35 2.50 -13.28
CA ALA A 26 -8.98 2.13 -12.02
C ALA A 26 -9.55 3.41 -11.40
N GLN A 27 -10.86 3.59 -11.52
CA GLN A 27 -11.56 4.78 -11.02
C GLN A 27 -12.08 4.51 -9.62
N GLY A 28 -11.78 5.42 -8.70
CA GLY A 28 -12.20 5.33 -7.32
C GLY A 28 -12.37 6.70 -6.69
N PHE A 29 -12.35 6.76 -5.37
CA PHE A 29 -12.67 7.97 -4.62
C PHE A 29 -11.49 8.44 -3.77
N VAL A 30 -11.32 9.76 -3.73
CA VAL A 30 -10.65 10.46 -2.65
C VAL A 30 -11.74 11.10 -1.80
N ILE A 31 -11.87 10.68 -0.55
CA ILE A 31 -12.84 11.21 0.40
C ILE A 31 -12.08 12.01 1.43
N PHE A 32 -12.43 13.28 1.60
CA PHE A 32 -11.81 14.15 2.59
C PHE A 32 -12.41 13.91 3.98
N GLY A 33 -11.57 13.97 5.00
CA GLY A 33 -11.92 13.67 6.37
C GLY A 33 -11.89 12.17 6.69
N VAL A 34 -11.67 11.85 7.96
CA VAL A 34 -11.73 10.48 8.49
C VAL A 34 -12.54 10.48 9.79
N GLY A 35 -13.62 9.71 9.84
CA GLY A 35 -14.55 9.66 10.97
C GLY A 35 -15.32 10.95 11.21
N THR A 36 -15.37 11.84 10.23
CA THR A 36 -16.10 13.13 10.28
C THR A 36 -17.49 13.03 9.68
N GLN A 37 -17.71 12.02 8.82
CA GLN A 37 -18.95 11.77 8.09
C GLN A 37 -19.28 10.27 8.10
N ALA A 38 -20.52 9.91 7.77
CA ALA A 38 -20.96 8.51 7.75
C ALA A 38 -20.21 7.63 6.74
N ASN A 39 -19.77 8.20 5.62
CA ASN A 39 -19.08 7.49 4.53
C ASN A 39 -17.55 7.43 4.69
N ASN A 40 -16.97 7.99 5.75
CA ASN A 40 -15.52 7.99 6.00
C ASN A 40 -15.15 7.49 7.40
N ALA A 41 -16.07 6.80 8.08
CA ALA A 41 -15.83 6.18 9.38
C ALA A 41 -14.77 5.06 9.30
N LEU A 42 -13.92 4.95 10.32
CA LEU A 42 -12.89 3.89 10.39
C LEU A 42 -13.49 2.48 10.47
N GLY A 43 -14.65 2.33 11.13
CA GLY A 43 -15.30 1.02 11.30
C GLY A 43 -14.36 -0.03 11.88
N ALA A 44 -14.22 -1.16 11.17
CA ALA A 44 -13.35 -2.27 11.55
C ALA A 44 -11.95 -2.23 10.87
N ALA A 45 -11.50 -1.05 10.41
CA ALA A 45 -10.20 -0.90 9.78
C ALA A 45 -9.05 -1.27 10.74
N TYR A 46 -8.00 -1.87 10.21
CA TYR A 46 -6.76 -2.11 10.92
C TYR A 46 -6.00 -0.78 11.03
N VAL A 47 -5.83 -0.28 12.25
CA VAL A 47 -5.05 0.94 12.51
C VAL A 47 -3.56 0.58 12.59
N VAL A 48 -2.78 1.16 11.68
CA VAL A 48 -1.33 0.99 11.56
C VAL A 48 -0.65 2.21 12.19
N PRO A 49 -0.14 2.08 13.42
CA PRO A 49 0.62 3.17 14.04
C PRO A 49 1.91 3.39 13.26
N VAL A 50 2.30 4.66 13.13
CA VAL A 50 3.57 5.05 12.53
C VAL A 50 4.45 5.74 13.55
N ASN A 51 5.75 5.79 13.28
CA ASN A 51 6.65 6.65 14.01
C ASN A 51 6.26 8.12 13.76
N ALA A 52 5.97 8.87 14.82
CA ALA A 52 5.48 10.25 14.71
C ALA A 52 6.47 11.21 14.01
N THR A 53 7.78 10.92 14.04
CA THR A 53 8.81 11.77 13.41
C THR A 53 9.05 11.41 11.95
N THR A 54 9.00 10.12 11.60
CA THR A 54 9.38 9.66 10.26
C THR A 54 8.20 9.22 9.38
N GLY A 55 7.03 8.97 9.97
CA GLY A 55 5.87 8.42 9.27
C GLY A 55 5.98 6.94 8.88
N TYR A 56 7.06 6.25 9.25
CA TYR A 56 7.27 4.84 8.92
C TYR A 56 6.62 3.89 9.92
N PHE A 57 6.19 2.74 9.41
CA PHE A 57 5.81 1.56 10.21
C PHE A 57 6.70 0.36 9.87
N THR A 58 6.50 -0.74 10.59
CA THR A 58 7.23 -1.99 10.36
C THR A 58 6.40 -2.97 9.54
N THR A 59 6.99 -3.48 8.46
CA THR A 59 6.48 -4.67 7.76
C THR A 59 7.38 -5.86 8.09
N LEU A 60 6.78 -7.01 8.38
CA LEU A 60 7.46 -8.29 8.56
C LEU A 60 7.40 -9.08 7.26
N TYR A 61 8.55 -9.42 6.70
CA TYR A 61 8.62 -10.17 5.45
C TYR A 61 9.76 -11.19 5.48
N LYS A 62 9.43 -12.47 5.26
CA LYS A 62 10.41 -13.59 5.26
C LYS A 62 11.39 -13.55 6.44
N GLY A 63 10.86 -13.33 7.65
CA GLY A 63 11.65 -13.26 8.89
C GLY A 63 12.43 -11.95 9.11
N ARG A 64 12.35 -10.99 8.19
CA ARG A 64 12.97 -9.67 8.33
C ARG A 64 11.99 -8.64 8.86
N GLN A 65 12.49 -7.69 9.64
CA GLN A 65 11.77 -6.48 10.05
C GLN A 65 12.17 -5.33 9.14
N LEU A 66 11.24 -4.86 8.31
CA LEU A 66 11.42 -3.73 7.41
C LEU A 66 10.87 -2.49 8.10
N ARG A 67 11.71 -1.83 8.90
CA ARG A 67 11.30 -0.77 9.85
C ARG A 67 11.06 0.60 9.21
N LYS A 68 11.36 0.74 7.92
CA LYS A 68 11.13 1.94 7.11
C LYS A 68 10.02 1.68 6.08
N SER A 69 8.98 0.94 6.47
CA SER A 69 7.85 0.67 5.57
C SER A 69 6.84 1.81 5.59
N PHE A 70 6.12 1.95 4.47
CA PHE A 70 5.12 3.00 4.29
C PHE A 70 4.07 2.55 3.26
N MET A 71 2.95 3.28 3.19
CA MET A 71 1.93 3.13 2.14
C MET A 71 2.00 4.33 1.22
N ASP A 72 2.17 4.10 -0.08
CA ASP A 72 2.35 5.17 -1.07
C ASP A 72 1.51 4.91 -2.33
N SER A 73 0.36 5.56 -2.43
CA SER A 73 -0.48 5.47 -3.64
C SER A 73 0.19 6.03 -4.89
N GLY A 74 1.31 6.77 -4.77
CA GLY A 74 2.11 7.29 -5.87
C GLY A 74 3.05 6.26 -6.52
N SER A 75 3.38 5.18 -5.80
CA SER A 75 4.19 4.07 -6.32
C SER A 75 3.33 3.11 -7.14
N ASN A 76 3.70 2.86 -8.40
CA ASN A 76 2.89 2.02 -9.30
C ASN A 76 2.96 0.50 -9.00
N GLY A 77 3.85 0.08 -8.10
CA GLY A 77 4.11 -1.31 -7.75
C GLY A 77 4.38 -1.48 -6.26
N LEU A 78 4.49 -2.73 -5.80
CA LEU A 78 5.01 -3.04 -4.46
C LEU A 78 6.53 -3.05 -4.53
N PHE A 79 7.21 -2.24 -3.72
CA PHE A 79 8.68 -2.19 -3.73
C PHE A 79 9.27 -2.69 -2.42
N PHE A 80 10.10 -3.72 -2.51
CA PHE A 80 10.78 -4.35 -1.38
C PHE A 80 12.01 -5.07 -1.92
N ASN A 81 12.92 -5.54 -1.07
CA ASN A 81 13.99 -6.43 -1.54
C ASN A 81 13.69 -7.90 -1.25
N ASP A 82 13.81 -8.74 -2.27
CA ASP A 82 13.74 -10.20 -2.19
C ASP A 82 14.65 -10.83 -3.25
N ALA A 83 15.79 -11.36 -2.81
CA ALA A 83 16.78 -11.98 -3.69
C ALA A 83 16.29 -13.28 -4.35
N SER A 84 15.17 -13.86 -3.92
CA SER A 84 14.57 -15.03 -4.59
C SER A 84 13.73 -14.65 -5.80
N LEU A 85 13.40 -13.37 -5.98
CA LEU A 85 12.68 -12.87 -7.13
C LEU A 85 13.68 -12.38 -8.19
N SER A 86 13.59 -12.94 -9.39
CA SER A 86 14.45 -12.53 -10.51
C SER A 86 14.22 -11.04 -10.84
N THR A 87 15.31 -10.30 -11.04
CA THR A 87 15.32 -8.92 -11.54
C THR A 87 15.87 -8.84 -12.98
N SER A 88 16.10 -9.99 -13.61
CA SER A 88 16.57 -10.10 -15.00
C SER A 88 15.43 -9.84 -15.98
N CYS A 89 14.91 -8.61 -15.97
CA CYS A 89 13.92 -8.10 -16.90
C CYS A 89 14.57 -7.55 -18.17
N ASN A 90 13.78 -7.34 -19.23
CA ASN A 90 14.23 -6.51 -20.35
C ASN A 90 14.36 -5.04 -19.93
N THR A 91 15.02 -4.23 -20.76
CA THR A 91 15.27 -2.81 -20.50
C THR A 91 14.00 -2.02 -20.15
N ALA A 92 12.86 -2.36 -20.75
CA ALA A 92 11.58 -1.68 -20.51
C ALA A 92 11.02 -1.89 -19.08
N ALA A 93 11.47 -2.93 -18.38
CA ALA A 93 11.03 -3.28 -17.02
C ALA A 93 12.20 -3.24 -16.01
N PHE A 94 13.22 -2.43 -16.29
CA PHE A 94 14.35 -2.25 -15.37
C PHE A 94 13.88 -1.80 -13.97
N GLY A 95 14.41 -2.42 -12.93
CA GLY A 95 14.04 -2.15 -11.53
C GLY A 95 12.85 -2.95 -11.00
N PHE A 96 12.12 -3.67 -11.87
CA PHE A 96 11.02 -4.55 -11.47
C PHE A 96 11.45 -6.01 -11.31
N TYR A 97 10.54 -6.82 -10.79
CA TYR A 97 10.67 -8.26 -10.73
C TYR A 97 10.12 -8.93 -12.00
N CYS A 98 10.88 -9.90 -12.52
CA CYS A 98 10.53 -10.76 -13.65
C CYS A 98 10.72 -12.24 -13.31
N PRO A 99 9.98 -12.78 -12.31
CA PRO A 99 10.00 -14.22 -12.04
C PRO A 99 9.45 -15.01 -13.23
N THR A 100 9.83 -16.28 -13.35
CA THR A 100 9.36 -17.17 -14.43
C THR A 100 7.91 -17.61 -14.25
N THR A 101 7.44 -17.70 -13.00
CA THR A 101 6.06 -17.97 -12.62
C THR A 101 5.54 -16.90 -11.66
N ILE A 102 4.23 -16.71 -11.61
CA ILE A 102 3.61 -15.79 -10.63
C ILE A 102 3.93 -16.30 -9.23
N GLN A 103 4.46 -15.41 -8.39
CA GLN A 103 4.80 -15.72 -7.00
C GLN A 103 3.67 -15.27 -6.09
N SER A 104 3.18 -16.17 -5.23
CA SER A 104 2.23 -15.84 -4.17
C SER A 104 2.99 -15.64 -2.86
N LEU A 105 2.85 -14.47 -2.26
CA LEU A 105 3.64 -14.01 -1.12
C LEU A 105 2.74 -13.42 -0.05
N THR A 106 3.25 -13.39 1.18
CA THR A 106 2.59 -12.75 2.31
C THR A 106 3.61 -11.95 3.11
N ALA A 107 3.26 -10.71 3.44
CA ALA A 107 3.97 -9.91 4.44
C ALA A 107 2.98 -9.49 5.52
N SER A 108 3.45 -9.27 6.74
CA SER A 108 2.58 -8.83 7.85
C SER A 108 2.88 -7.39 8.23
N ILE A 109 1.87 -6.54 8.28
CA ILE A 109 1.99 -5.17 8.78
C ILE A 109 1.89 -5.20 10.31
N GLN A 110 2.83 -4.55 10.99
CA GLN A 110 2.81 -4.42 12.44
C GLN A 110 1.75 -3.41 12.88
N LEU A 111 0.86 -3.83 13.76
CA LEU A 111 -0.10 -2.98 14.47
C LEU A 111 0.43 -2.68 15.89
N ALA A 112 -0.38 -2.02 16.72
CA ALA A 112 0.05 -1.65 18.08
C ALA A 112 0.39 -2.87 18.96
N THR A 113 -0.40 -3.94 18.88
CA THR A 113 -0.24 -5.14 19.73
C THR A 113 -0.21 -6.46 18.95
N THR A 114 -0.51 -6.42 17.66
CA THR A 114 -0.64 -7.59 16.80
C THR A 114 0.01 -7.32 15.44
N THR A 115 -0.11 -8.27 14.52
CA THR A 115 0.25 -8.08 13.12
C THR A 115 -0.92 -8.52 12.25
N VAL A 116 -1.07 -7.90 11.08
CA VAL A 116 -2.08 -8.27 10.09
C VAL A 116 -1.39 -8.81 8.83
N PRO A 117 -1.64 -10.07 8.43
CA PRO A 117 -1.07 -10.61 7.22
C PRO A 117 -1.75 -10.01 5.99
N VAL A 118 -0.96 -9.61 5.01
CA VAL A 118 -1.39 -9.09 3.72
C VAL A 118 -0.80 -9.99 2.64
N ALA A 119 -1.67 -10.74 1.98
CA ALA A 119 -1.31 -11.57 0.83
C ALA A 119 -1.24 -10.71 -0.43
N PHE A 120 -0.26 -11.00 -1.29
CA PHE A 120 -0.07 -10.35 -2.58
C PHE A 120 0.58 -11.31 -3.58
N THR A 121 0.60 -10.91 -4.85
CA THR A 121 1.30 -11.67 -5.89
C THR A 121 2.27 -10.79 -6.64
N ILE A 122 3.34 -11.39 -7.16
CA ILE A 122 4.29 -10.74 -8.06
C ILE A 122 4.27 -11.48 -9.40
N ALA A 123 3.83 -10.77 -10.44
CA ALA A 123 3.87 -11.24 -11.81
C ALA A 123 5.12 -10.76 -12.53
N ASN A 124 5.37 -11.31 -13.70
CA ASN A 124 6.50 -10.93 -14.54
C ASN A 124 6.23 -9.57 -15.19
N ALA A 125 7.02 -8.55 -14.86
CA ALA A 125 6.84 -7.19 -15.38
C ALA A 125 6.96 -7.10 -16.91
N ASP A 126 7.84 -7.88 -17.55
CA ASP A 126 7.93 -7.92 -19.02
C ASP A 126 6.63 -8.39 -19.66
N ASN A 127 5.88 -9.28 -19.00
CA ASN A 127 4.58 -9.72 -19.50
C ASN A 127 3.49 -8.68 -19.23
N LEU A 128 3.51 -8.04 -18.07
CA LEU A 128 2.55 -6.97 -17.74
C LEU A 128 2.70 -5.78 -18.69
N PHE A 129 3.92 -5.41 -19.08
CA PHE A 129 4.17 -4.25 -19.93
C PHE A 129 3.96 -4.50 -21.43
N LYS A 130 3.65 -5.75 -21.84
CA LYS A 130 3.23 -6.06 -23.21
C LYS A 130 1.79 -5.66 -23.50
N VAL A 131 0.96 -5.47 -22.47
CA VAL A 131 -0.43 -5.04 -22.62
C VAL A 131 -0.54 -3.54 -22.34
N SER A 132 -1.48 -2.85 -23.01
CA SER A 132 -1.73 -1.42 -22.83
C SER A 132 -2.55 -1.11 -21.57
N ASN A 133 -2.11 -1.65 -20.43
CA ASN A 133 -2.71 -1.41 -19.11
C ASN A 133 -1.79 -0.52 -18.25
N TYR A 134 -2.37 0.15 -17.26
CA TYR A 134 -1.66 1.09 -16.39
C TYR A 134 -1.82 0.76 -14.90
N ALA A 135 -2.92 0.12 -14.53
CA ALA A 135 -3.16 -0.37 -13.18
C ALA A 135 -2.79 -1.86 -13.11
N PHE A 136 -1.82 -2.22 -12.28
CA PHE A 136 -1.39 -3.61 -12.08
C PHE A 136 -1.44 -3.95 -10.59
N GLY A 137 -2.24 -4.95 -10.20
CA GLY A 137 -2.35 -5.39 -8.80
C GLY A 137 -1.21 -6.31 -8.32
N ASN A 138 -0.26 -6.62 -9.20
CA ASN A 138 0.79 -7.62 -8.98
C ASN A 138 2.15 -7.20 -9.59
N LEU A 139 2.31 -5.91 -9.90
CA LEU A 139 3.60 -5.34 -10.24
C LEU A 139 4.40 -5.11 -8.96
N GLY A 140 5.67 -5.49 -8.97
CA GLY A 140 6.58 -5.12 -7.89
C GLY A 140 8.02 -5.06 -8.36
N GLY A 141 8.85 -4.43 -7.55
CA GLY A 141 10.24 -4.16 -7.89
C GLY A 141 11.13 -4.04 -6.66
N THR A 142 12.40 -3.77 -6.91
CA THR A 142 13.41 -3.73 -5.86
C THR A 142 13.41 -2.41 -5.12
N LEU A 143 13.61 -2.48 -3.80
CA LEU A 143 13.91 -1.35 -2.92
C LEU A 143 15.14 -1.66 -2.06
N ASP A 144 15.44 -0.79 -1.09
CA ASP A 144 16.42 -1.06 -0.04
C ASP A 144 16.05 -2.25 0.87
N ASN A 145 16.98 -2.64 1.75
CA ASN A 145 16.86 -3.85 2.59
C ASN A 145 15.97 -3.69 3.85
N ASN A 146 15.52 -2.49 4.17
CA ASN A 146 14.81 -2.16 5.41
C ASN A 146 13.43 -1.53 5.18
N SER A 147 12.99 -1.44 3.92
CA SER A 147 11.73 -0.82 3.53
C SER A 147 10.83 -1.81 2.81
N PHE A 148 9.52 -1.66 3.03
CA PHE A 148 8.48 -2.18 2.16
C PHE A 148 7.59 -1.00 1.80
N ASP A 149 7.59 -0.65 0.53
CA ASP A 149 6.67 0.32 -0.06
C ASP A 149 5.42 -0.42 -0.51
N TRP A 150 4.36 -0.23 0.27
CA TRP A 150 3.01 -0.67 -0.09
C TRP A 150 2.42 0.31 -1.09
N GLY A 151 2.84 0.17 -2.35
CA GLY A 151 2.40 1.02 -3.45
C GLY A 151 0.94 0.81 -3.85
N LEU A 152 0.53 1.42 -4.97
CA LEU A 152 -0.81 1.34 -5.55
C LEU A 152 -1.43 -0.08 -5.60
N PRO A 153 -0.69 -1.18 -5.84
CA PRO A 153 -1.26 -2.53 -5.76
C PRO A 153 -1.92 -2.85 -4.41
N PHE A 154 -1.42 -2.30 -3.30
CA PHE A 154 -2.01 -2.45 -1.97
C PHE A 154 -3.37 -1.77 -1.87
N PHE A 155 -3.60 -0.69 -2.60
CA PHE A 155 -4.82 0.12 -2.51
C PHE A 155 -5.98 -0.48 -3.32
N PHE A 156 -5.71 -1.30 -4.33
CA PHE A 156 -6.77 -1.90 -5.15
C PHE A 156 -7.65 -2.85 -4.32
N GLY A 157 -8.96 -2.56 -4.30
CA GLY A 157 -9.94 -3.29 -3.52
C GLY A 157 -9.96 -2.91 -2.04
N ARG A 158 -9.23 -1.87 -1.62
CA ARG A 158 -9.14 -1.43 -0.22
C ARG A 158 -9.70 -0.03 -0.01
N SER A 159 -10.22 0.19 1.19
CA SER A 159 -10.31 1.51 1.78
C SER A 159 -9.03 1.75 2.58
N VAL A 160 -8.24 2.76 2.20
CA VAL A 160 -6.99 3.13 2.89
C VAL A 160 -7.12 4.55 3.40
N PHE A 161 -6.96 4.71 4.70
CA PHE A 161 -7.08 5.97 5.42
C PHE A 161 -5.69 6.50 5.78
N THR A 162 -5.50 7.81 5.65
CA THR A 162 -4.33 8.52 6.13
C THR A 162 -4.79 9.64 7.04
N VAL A 163 -4.41 9.59 8.31
CA VAL A 163 -4.75 10.62 9.31
C VAL A 163 -3.52 11.49 9.57
N ILE A 164 -3.74 12.80 9.52
CA ILE A 164 -2.69 13.82 9.61
C ILE A 164 -2.22 13.94 11.07
N GLU A 165 -0.92 14.21 11.25
CA GLU A 165 -0.34 14.51 12.57
C GLU A 165 -1.11 15.61 13.30
N GLY A 166 -1.27 15.46 14.63
CA GLY A 166 -1.95 16.43 15.47
C GLY A 166 -3.48 16.36 15.43
N HIS A 167 -4.06 15.51 14.58
CA HIS A 167 -5.49 15.22 14.56
C HIS A 167 -5.81 13.87 15.23
N SER A 168 -7.06 13.71 15.64
CA SER A 168 -7.58 12.46 16.22
C SER A 168 -8.83 11.99 15.48
N VAL A 169 -9.04 10.68 15.47
CA VAL A 169 -10.29 10.04 15.03
C VAL A 169 -10.79 9.18 16.19
N GLY A 170 -11.90 9.58 16.81
CA GLY A 170 -12.32 8.98 18.08
C GLY A 170 -11.24 9.13 19.14
N SER A 171 -10.80 8.01 19.73
CA SER A 171 -9.72 7.97 20.73
C SER A 171 -8.33 7.73 20.15
N THR A 172 -8.20 7.63 18.83
CA THR A 172 -6.92 7.31 18.16
C THR A 172 -6.27 8.60 17.64
N ASN A 173 -5.05 8.86 18.09
CA ASN A 173 -4.29 10.04 17.69
C ASN A 173 -3.43 9.75 16.45
N GLY A 174 -3.43 10.70 15.51
CA GLY A 174 -2.55 10.74 14.35
C GLY A 174 -1.10 11.12 14.69
N PRO A 175 -0.16 10.91 13.75
CA PRO A 175 -0.39 10.36 12.42
C PRO A 175 -0.56 8.83 12.47
N PHE A 176 -1.36 8.28 11.56
CA PHE A 176 -1.46 6.85 11.32
C PHE A 176 -2.04 6.55 9.94
N TYR A 177 -1.80 5.33 9.46
CA TYR A 177 -2.59 4.74 8.38
C TYR A 177 -3.66 3.83 8.97
N ALA A 178 -4.76 3.63 8.26
CA ALA A 178 -5.64 2.50 8.53
C ALA A 178 -6.14 1.89 7.23
N PHE A 179 -6.57 0.63 7.24
CA PHE A 179 -7.14 0.03 6.04
C PHE A 179 -8.15 -1.09 6.33
N THR A 180 -9.06 -1.33 5.39
CA THR A 180 -9.97 -2.48 5.42
C THR A 180 -9.47 -3.61 4.52
N ASN A 181 -9.87 -4.84 4.86
CA ASN A 181 -9.63 -6.00 4.02
C ASN A 181 -10.56 -6.06 2.81
#